data_AF-A0A7S4I324-F1
#
_entry.id   AF-A0A7S4I324-F1
#
_cell.length_a   1.000
_cell.length_b   1.000
_cell.length_c   1.000
_cell.angle_alpha   90.00
_cell.angle_beta   90.00
_cell.angle_gamma   90.00
#
_symmetry.space_group_name_H-M   'P 1'
#
loop_
_entity.id
_entity.type
_entity.pdbx_description
1 polymer ?
#
loop_
_entity_poly.entity_id
_entity_poly.type
_entity_poly.pdbx_seq_one_letter_code
_entity_poly.pdbx_strand_id
1 'polypeptide(L)'
;GGWVTLIERARGRVGAFPVRCGAYRTHPHMLVRHKGPGMDSGVGGETLKEGSFIEIVETRYLSSQNVVRGKVASGGWITLIDCTSDYRFAIPVDVGVYVCARKEGHPVHGSIAPPSGSHEGLDVGSGNGGGGSSVTGLIKRYAFMEVVETKYLPSSGLVRARLVHGGWVTLVVTYQAAAAGSTSTRRRRSLGGSGGVKPLPPKETAKPIKTGTYLTVVDPLVVTVGAGLETKKMGDVKAGRLVEVVEIRYIWGDDRVRGRVSGGGWITLVNGEDRKNYAKMFGK
;
A
#
# COMPACT_ATOMS: atom_id res chain seq x y z
N GLY A 1 11.53 25.44 25.42
CA GLY A 1 11.31 24.17 24.71
C GLY A 1 10.81 23.16 25.72
N GLY A 2 9.70 22.48 25.43
CA GLY A 2 9.17 21.41 26.27
C GLY A 2 9.50 20.04 25.67
N TRP A 3 9.41 19.00 26.51
CA TRP A 3 9.47 17.62 26.05
C TRP A 3 8.06 17.11 25.74
N VAL A 4 7.92 16.28 24.70
CA VAL A 4 6.65 15.60 24.38
C VAL A 4 6.83 14.09 24.54
N THR A 5 5.84 13.44 25.17
CA THR A 5 5.81 11.98 25.30
C THR A 5 5.23 11.38 24.02
N LEU A 6 6.06 10.70 23.23
CA LEU A 6 5.62 10.03 22.01
C LEU A 6 4.94 8.67 22.31
N ILE A 7 5.38 7.99 23.38
CA ILE A 7 4.89 6.67 23.78
C ILE A 7 4.83 6.61 25.31
N GLU A 8 3.63 6.38 25.85
CA GLU A 8 3.42 6.09 27.27
C GLU A 8 3.52 4.58 27.50
N ARG A 9 4.75 4.09 27.74
CA ARG A 9 5.03 2.64 27.90
C ARG A 9 4.16 1.98 28.98
N ALA A 10 3.91 2.66 30.09
CA ALA A 10 3.14 2.13 31.23
C ALA A 10 1.71 1.72 30.86
N ARG A 11 1.13 2.35 29.82
CA ARG A 11 -0.24 2.07 29.37
C ARG A 11 -0.31 1.52 27.94
N GLY A 12 0.84 1.32 27.28
CA GLY A 12 0.91 0.96 25.87
C GLY A 12 0.28 1.99 24.93
N ARG A 13 0.07 3.24 25.38
CA ARG A 13 -0.57 4.29 24.56
C ARG A 13 0.48 5.00 23.72
N VAL A 14 0.27 5.02 22.42
CA VAL A 14 1.05 5.85 21.49
C VAL A 14 0.44 7.25 21.53
N GLY A 15 1.20 8.21 22.06
CA GLY A 15 0.76 9.60 22.21
C GLY A 15 0.90 10.43 20.93
N ALA A 16 1.71 9.96 19.98
CA ALA A 16 1.88 10.61 18.68
C ALA A 16 2.23 9.59 17.59
N PHE A 17 1.65 9.76 16.41
CA PHE A 17 1.99 8.97 15.22
C PHE A 17 2.83 9.82 14.26
N PRO A 18 3.97 9.32 13.76
CA PRO A 18 4.74 10.05 12.76
C PRO A 18 3.91 10.21 11.48
N VAL A 19 3.82 11.45 10.97
CA VAL A 19 3.21 11.71 9.67
C VAL A 19 4.29 11.68 8.60
N ARG A 20 4.32 10.58 7.86
CA ARG A 20 5.35 10.28 6.86
C ARG A 20 5.18 11.06 5.56
N CYS A 21 6.25 11.16 4.78
CA CYS A 21 6.19 11.52 3.37
C CYS A 21 5.84 10.27 2.51
N GLY A 22 5.46 10.50 1.26
CA GLY A 22 5.13 9.44 0.28
C GLY A 22 3.74 9.61 -0.34
N ALA A 23 3.20 8.54 -0.89
CA ALA A 23 1.89 8.56 -1.54
C ALA A 23 0.74 8.63 -0.52
N TYR A 24 -0.23 9.50 -0.79
CA TYR A 24 -1.45 9.67 -0.01
C TYR A 24 -2.68 9.58 -0.93
N ARG A 25 -3.78 9.04 -0.41
CA ARG A 25 -5.11 9.08 -1.02
C ARG A 25 -5.95 10.15 -0.33
N THR A 26 -6.56 11.02 -1.10
CA THR A 26 -7.51 12.02 -0.57
C THR A 26 -8.78 11.31 -0.06
N HIS A 27 -9.22 11.69 1.14
CA HIS A 27 -10.44 11.20 1.78
C HIS A 27 -11.63 12.09 1.37
N PRO A 28 -12.89 11.64 1.52
CA PRO A 28 -14.06 12.48 1.28
C PRO A 28 -13.93 13.86 1.92
N HIS A 29 -14.45 14.86 1.21
CA HIS A 29 -14.27 16.32 1.34
C HIS A 29 -13.20 16.92 0.41
N MET A 30 -13.56 18.07 -0.15
CA MET A 30 -12.70 18.84 -1.05
C MET A 30 -11.42 19.28 -0.32
N LEU A 31 -10.28 18.82 -0.82
CA LEU A 31 -8.99 19.32 -0.37
C LEU A 31 -8.59 20.53 -1.20
N VAL A 32 -8.54 21.67 -0.52
CA VAL A 32 -8.03 22.91 -1.08
C VAL A 32 -6.52 22.94 -0.97
N ARG A 33 -5.86 23.23 -2.08
CA ARG A 33 -4.41 23.42 -2.13
C ARG A 33 -4.09 24.89 -1.89
N HIS A 34 -3.16 25.16 -0.98
CA HIS A 34 -2.71 26.50 -0.66
C HIS A 34 -1.29 26.73 -1.18
N LYS A 35 -0.93 27.98 -1.49
CA LYS A 35 0.41 28.31 -1.99
C LYS A 35 1.51 28.07 -0.95
N GLY A 36 1.19 28.31 0.33
CA GLY A 36 2.10 28.18 1.46
C GLY A 36 1.59 27.21 2.53
N PRO A 37 2.39 26.98 3.58
CA PRO A 37 2.04 26.02 4.64
C PRO A 37 0.78 26.46 5.41
N GLY A 38 0.63 27.76 5.70
CA GLY A 38 -0.52 28.30 6.42
C GLY A 38 -1.81 28.28 5.61
N MET A 39 -2.96 28.08 6.28
CA MET A 39 -4.29 28.12 5.64
C MET A 39 -4.68 29.52 5.14
N ASP A 40 -4.07 30.56 5.67
CA ASP A 40 -4.18 31.97 5.24
C ASP A 40 -3.38 32.25 3.96
N SER A 41 -2.45 31.37 3.60
CA SER A 41 -1.78 31.50 2.30
C SER A 41 -2.81 31.29 1.18
N GLY A 42 -2.79 32.18 0.20
CA GLY A 42 -3.78 32.20 -0.87
C GLY A 42 -3.95 30.81 -1.51
N VAL A 43 -5.19 30.50 -1.91
CA VAL A 43 -5.51 29.26 -2.61
C VAL A 43 -4.66 29.18 -3.88
N GLY A 44 -3.95 28.07 -4.04
CA GLY A 44 -3.00 27.84 -5.12
C GLY A 44 -3.26 26.50 -5.77
N GLY A 45 -3.82 26.52 -6.97
CA GLY A 45 -4.08 25.32 -7.76
C GLY A 45 -5.48 24.75 -7.60
N GLU A 46 -5.69 23.57 -8.17
CA GLU A 46 -6.99 22.90 -8.25
C GLU A 46 -7.36 22.21 -6.93
N THR A 47 -8.66 22.20 -6.64
CA THR A 47 -9.24 21.34 -5.60
C THR A 47 -9.02 19.88 -5.96
N LEU A 48 -8.42 19.12 -5.05
CA LEU A 48 -8.21 17.69 -5.25
C LEU A 48 -9.53 16.94 -5.08
N LYS A 49 -9.85 16.07 -6.04
CA LYS A 49 -11.02 15.20 -5.96
C LYS A 49 -10.82 14.12 -4.91
N GLU A 50 -11.89 13.69 -4.25
CA GLU A 50 -11.88 12.51 -3.38
C GLU A 50 -11.33 11.28 -4.12
N GLY A 51 -10.54 10.46 -3.42
CA GLY A 51 -9.92 9.25 -3.98
C GLY A 51 -8.72 9.50 -4.89
N SER A 52 -8.36 10.76 -5.15
CA SER A 52 -7.13 11.10 -5.88
C SER A 52 -5.91 10.70 -5.08
N PHE A 53 -4.85 10.31 -5.79
CA PHE A 53 -3.54 10.09 -5.18
C PHE A 53 -2.66 11.32 -5.38
N ILE A 54 -1.82 11.58 -4.37
CA ILE A 54 -0.87 12.68 -4.36
C ILE A 54 0.43 12.21 -3.70
N GLU A 55 1.53 12.84 -4.07
CA GLU A 55 2.83 12.63 -3.42
C GLU A 55 3.09 13.76 -2.43
N ILE A 56 3.29 13.41 -1.15
CA ILE A 56 3.69 14.33 -0.10
C ILE A 56 5.20 14.26 0.09
N VAL A 57 5.88 15.38 -0.09
CA VAL A 57 7.36 15.46 -0.01
C VAL A 57 7.87 16.14 1.26
N GLU A 58 6.98 16.80 1.99
CA GLU A 58 7.30 17.50 3.23
C GLU A 58 6.05 17.52 4.12
N THR A 59 6.21 17.34 5.42
CA THR A 59 5.12 17.46 6.40
C THR A 59 5.47 18.52 7.44
N ARG A 60 4.46 19.26 7.90
CA ARG A 60 4.66 20.32 8.90
C ARG A 60 3.46 20.40 9.84
N TYR A 61 3.72 20.42 11.14
CA TYR A 61 2.71 20.75 12.13
C TYR A 61 2.62 22.27 12.30
N LEU A 62 1.41 22.81 12.23
CA LEU A 62 1.13 24.22 12.47
C LEU A 62 0.39 24.38 13.78
N SER A 63 1.11 24.68 14.85
CA SER A 63 0.57 24.78 16.20
C SER A 63 -0.54 25.83 16.34
N SER A 64 -0.41 26.98 15.66
CA SER A 64 -1.42 28.05 15.68
C SER A 64 -2.77 27.64 15.09
N GLN A 65 -2.79 26.58 14.28
CA GLN A 65 -3.97 26.08 13.58
C GLN A 65 -4.35 24.66 14.03
N ASN A 66 -3.51 24.03 14.85
CA ASN A 66 -3.62 22.64 15.28
C ASN A 66 -3.86 21.65 14.13
N VAL A 67 -3.12 21.82 13.02
CA VAL A 67 -3.21 20.94 11.84
C VAL A 67 -1.85 20.39 11.43
N VAL A 68 -1.84 19.21 10.83
CA VAL A 68 -0.70 18.70 10.07
C VAL A 68 -0.91 18.97 8.59
N ARG A 69 0.06 19.63 7.98
CA ARG A 69 0.08 19.99 6.56
C ARG A 69 1.06 19.11 5.80
N GLY A 70 0.75 18.86 4.54
CA GLY A 70 1.60 18.14 3.60
C GLY A 70 1.86 18.98 2.36
N LYS A 71 3.13 19.14 1.98
CA LYS A 71 3.54 19.77 0.72
C LYS A 71 3.42 18.74 -0.39
N VAL A 72 2.64 19.08 -1.43
CA VAL A 72 2.44 18.20 -2.57
C VAL A 72 3.63 18.35 -3.53
N ALA A 73 4.13 17.25 -4.09
CA ALA A 73 5.26 17.26 -5.03
C ALA A 73 5.01 18.16 -6.26
N SER A 74 3.76 18.23 -6.73
CA SER A 74 3.34 19.13 -7.81
C SER A 74 3.13 20.59 -7.37
N GLY A 75 3.52 20.94 -6.15
CA GLY A 75 3.43 22.28 -5.58
C GLY A 75 2.25 22.47 -4.65
N GLY A 76 2.33 23.50 -3.80
CA GLY A 76 1.32 23.85 -2.81
C GLY A 76 1.25 22.90 -1.61
N TRP A 77 0.32 23.19 -0.72
CA TRP A 77 0.15 22.54 0.58
C TRP A 77 -1.31 22.16 0.80
N ILE A 78 -1.53 21.02 1.45
CA ILE A 78 -2.85 20.55 1.85
C ILE A 78 -2.87 20.22 3.34
N THR A 79 -4.07 20.18 3.93
CA THR A 79 -4.25 19.60 5.26
C THR A 79 -4.24 18.08 5.13
N LEU A 80 -3.44 17.41 5.95
CA LEU A 80 -3.46 15.95 6.08
C LEU A 80 -4.36 15.54 7.23
N ILE A 81 -4.22 16.22 8.37
CA ILE A 81 -4.91 15.91 9.63
C ILE A 81 -5.29 17.23 10.32
N ASP A 82 -6.52 17.34 10.78
CA ASP A 82 -6.91 18.31 11.81
C ASP A 82 -6.82 17.64 13.18
N CYS A 83 -5.89 18.11 14.01
CA CYS A 83 -5.61 17.52 15.31
C CYS A 83 -6.66 17.89 16.37
N THR A 84 -7.56 18.84 16.08
CA THR A 84 -8.66 19.21 16.99
C THR A 84 -9.80 18.21 16.90
N SER A 85 -10.14 17.80 15.67
CA SER A 85 -11.21 16.86 15.38
C SER A 85 -10.72 15.42 15.17
N ASP A 86 -9.41 15.19 15.11
CA ASP A 86 -8.76 13.97 14.62
C ASP A 86 -9.20 13.59 13.19
N TYR A 87 -9.73 14.56 12.44
CA TYR A 87 -10.21 14.33 11.09
C TYR A 87 -9.05 14.22 10.10
N ARG A 88 -9.07 13.20 9.25
CA ARG A 88 -8.05 12.96 8.23
C ARG A 88 -8.57 13.30 6.84
N PHE A 89 -7.97 14.32 6.25
CA PHE A 89 -8.28 14.74 4.88
C PHE A 89 -7.53 13.87 3.86
N ALA A 90 -6.37 13.32 4.22
CA ALA A 90 -5.65 12.40 3.36
C ALA A 90 -5.09 11.22 4.15
N ILE A 91 -5.19 10.03 3.58
CA ILE A 91 -4.73 8.78 4.19
C ILE A 91 -3.47 8.32 3.47
N PRO A 92 -2.36 8.07 4.17
CA PRO A 92 -1.15 7.56 3.52
C PRO A 92 -1.40 6.17 2.91
N VAL A 93 -0.82 5.89 1.75
CA VAL A 93 -0.82 4.55 1.16
C VAL A 93 0.10 3.67 1.97
N ASP A 94 -0.45 2.64 2.61
CA ASP A 94 0.27 1.72 3.51
C ASP A 94 1.59 1.18 2.90
N VAL A 95 2.58 0.93 3.75
CA VAL A 95 3.75 0.11 3.38
C VAL A 95 3.63 -1.20 4.15
N GLY A 96 4.32 -2.24 3.71
CA GLY A 96 4.25 -3.58 4.27
C GLY A 96 3.80 -4.62 3.24
N VAL A 97 3.21 -5.72 3.72
CA VAL A 97 2.85 -6.84 2.85
C VAL A 97 1.51 -6.58 2.15
N TYR A 98 1.52 -6.64 0.83
CA TYR A 98 0.36 -6.57 -0.03
C TYR A 98 0.00 -7.94 -0.56
N VAL A 99 -1.31 -8.19 -0.70
CA VAL A 99 -1.85 -9.30 -1.49
C VAL A 99 -2.47 -8.75 -2.76
N CYS A 100 -1.96 -9.21 -3.91
CA CYS A 100 -2.50 -8.87 -5.22
C CYS A 100 -3.52 -9.91 -5.66
N ALA A 101 -4.76 -9.50 -5.91
CA ALA A 101 -5.79 -10.38 -6.45
C ALA A 101 -5.68 -10.38 -7.98
N ARG A 102 -5.11 -11.42 -8.58
CA ARG A 102 -5.11 -11.55 -10.04
C ARG A 102 -6.49 -12.04 -10.50
N LYS A 103 -7.16 -11.27 -11.37
CA LYS A 103 -8.23 -11.85 -12.20
C LYS A 103 -7.55 -12.79 -13.20
N GLU A 104 -8.06 -14.01 -13.33
CA GLU A 104 -7.64 -14.93 -14.40
C GLU A 104 -7.68 -14.22 -15.75
N GLY A 105 -6.60 -14.31 -16.54
CA GLY A 105 -6.55 -13.81 -17.91
C GLY A 105 -5.87 -12.46 -18.17
N HIS A 106 -5.40 -11.71 -17.15
CA HIS A 106 -4.71 -10.43 -17.42
C HIS A 106 -3.17 -10.52 -17.29
N PRO A 107 -2.41 -10.25 -18.37
CA PRO A 107 -0.96 -10.12 -18.30
C PRO A 107 -0.60 -8.88 -17.47
N VAL A 108 0.32 -9.04 -16.53
CA VAL A 108 0.91 -7.90 -15.82
C VAL A 108 2.16 -7.53 -16.60
N HIS A 109 2.19 -6.33 -17.19
CA HIS A 109 3.41 -5.76 -17.73
C HIS A 109 4.30 -5.32 -16.57
N GLY A 110 5.15 -6.22 -16.11
CA GLY A 110 6.17 -5.95 -15.10
C GLY A 110 7.08 -7.18 -14.99
N SER A 111 8.33 -7.04 -15.43
CA SER A 111 9.36 -8.05 -15.20
C SER A 111 9.76 -7.95 -13.73
N ILE A 112 9.24 -8.85 -12.89
CA ILE A 112 9.83 -9.10 -11.58
C ILE A 112 10.82 -10.24 -11.81
N ALA A 113 12.07 -9.90 -12.12
CA ALA A 113 13.14 -10.87 -12.04
C ALA A 113 13.30 -11.25 -10.56
N PRO A 114 13.28 -12.54 -10.18
CA PRO A 114 13.64 -12.93 -8.83
C PRO A 114 15.07 -12.44 -8.53
N PRO A 115 15.39 -12.06 -7.28
CA PRO A 115 16.74 -11.69 -6.90
C PRO A 115 17.66 -12.88 -7.21
N SER A 116 18.62 -12.63 -8.10
CA SER A 116 19.62 -13.60 -8.51
C SER A 116 20.54 -13.91 -7.33
N GLY A 117 20.22 -14.93 -6.54
CA GLY A 117 21.07 -15.32 -5.41
C GLY A 117 20.54 -16.47 -4.57
N SER A 118 20.69 -17.71 -5.06
CA SER A 118 21.03 -18.88 -4.22
C SER A 118 21.13 -20.17 -5.07
N HIS A 119 22.34 -20.76 -5.11
CA HIS A 119 22.71 -22.15 -5.46
C HIS A 119 22.47 -22.61 -6.91
N GLU A 120 23.30 -23.41 -7.57
CA GLU A 120 24.67 -23.91 -7.40
C GLU A 120 25.06 -24.53 -8.76
N GLY A 121 26.35 -24.69 -9.05
CA GLY A 121 26.90 -25.07 -10.36
C GLY A 121 26.11 -26.10 -11.17
N LEU A 122 25.62 -25.67 -12.34
CA LEU A 122 25.57 -26.50 -13.53
C LEU A 122 26.26 -25.73 -14.64
N ASP A 123 27.48 -26.17 -14.91
CA ASP A 123 28.33 -25.76 -16.02
C ASP A 123 27.62 -26.15 -17.32
N VAL A 124 27.08 -25.17 -18.06
CA VAL A 124 26.52 -25.39 -19.39
C VAL A 124 26.95 -24.26 -20.32
N GLY A 125 27.92 -24.60 -21.18
CA GLY A 125 27.96 -24.23 -22.59
C GLY A 125 27.77 -22.77 -22.96
N SER A 126 28.88 -22.10 -23.24
CA SER A 126 28.95 -20.77 -23.85
C SER A 126 28.24 -20.75 -25.22
N GLY A 127 26.98 -20.35 -25.24
CA GLY A 127 26.17 -20.10 -26.43
C GLY A 127 25.85 -18.62 -26.58
N ASN A 128 26.54 -17.96 -27.50
CA ASN A 128 26.39 -16.55 -27.84
C ASN A 128 25.05 -16.35 -28.59
N GLY A 129 24.07 -15.67 -27.97
CA GLY A 129 22.76 -15.44 -28.57
C GLY A 129 22.01 -14.30 -27.89
N GLY A 130 22.15 -13.09 -28.43
CA GLY A 130 21.39 -11.92 -28.02
C GLY A 130 19.90 -12.07 -28.32
N GLY A 131 19.13 -12.44 -27.31
CA GLY A 131 17.68 -12.41 -27.32
C GLY A 131 17.21 -12.07 -25.92
N GLY A 132 16.74 -10.84 -25.72
CA GLY A 132 16.09 -10.44 -24.47
C GLY A 132 14.82 -11.26 -24.26
N SER A 133 14.98 -12.43 -23.66
CA SER A 133 13.89 -13.36 -23.38
C SER A 133 13.02 -12.73 -22.29
N SER A 134 11.87 -12.19 -22.70
CA SER A 134 10.79 -11.86 -21.79
C SER A 134 10.32 -13.17 -21.17
N VAL A 135 10.83 -13.50 -19.99
CA VAL A 135 10.39 -14.66 -19.21
C VAL A 135 8.93 -14.44 -18.81
N THR A 136 8.01 -14.86 -19.67
CA THR A 136 6.60 -15.02 -19.35
C THR A 136 6.44 -16.29 -18.52
N GLY A 137 7.02 -16.27 -17.31
CA GLY A 137 6.75 -17.28 -16.30
C GLY A 137 5.27 -17.21 -15.91
N LEU A 138 4.66 -18.37 -15.66
CA LEU A 138 3.32 -18.47 -15.11
C LEU A 138 3.32 -17.83 -13.70
N ILE A 139 3.12 -16.51 -13.62
CA ILE A 139 3.07 -15.80 -12.34
C ILE A 139 1.82 -16.30 -11.59
N LYS A 140 2.04 -16.94 -10.43
CA LYS A 140 1.02 -17.45 -9.49
C LYS A 140 -0.18 -16.49 -9.36
N ARG A 141 -1.40 -17.04 -9.20
CA ARG A 141 -2.68 -16.27 -9.16
C ARG A 141 -2.77 -15.25 -8.02
N TYR A 142 -1.92 -15.37 -7.00
CA TYR A 142 -1.70 -14.36 -5.98
C TYR A 142 -0.20 -14.07 -5.94
N ALA A 143 0.15 -12.79 -5.91
CA ALA A 143 1.50 -12.34 -5.63
C ALA A 143 1.45 -11.60 -4.29
N PHE A 144 2.26 -12.05 -3.34
CA PHE A 144 2.54 -11.27 -2.15
C PHE A 144 3.74 -10.39 -2.43
N MET A 145 3.71 -9.17 -1.89
CA MET A 145 4.74 -8.18 -2.15
C MET A 145 5.00 -7.42 -0.86
N GLU A 146 6.26 -7.38 -0.42
CA GLU A 146 6.64 -6.53 0.70
C GLU A 146 7.08 -5.17 0.16
N VAL A 147 6.24 -4.16 0.39
CA VAL A 147 6.42 -2.78 -0.05
C VAL A 147 7.12 -1.98 1.03
N VAL A 148 8.25 -1.34 0.70
CA VAL A 148 8.99 -0.49 1.64
C VAL A 148 8.75 0.99 1.44
N GLU A 149 8.33 1.37 0.24
CA GLU A 149 8.17 2.77 -0.16
C GLU A 149 7.08 2.86 -1.21
N THR A 150 6.28 3.92 -1.15
CA THR A 150 5.25 4.24 -2.14
C THR A 150 5.49 5.63 -2.68
N LYS A 151 5.33 5.79 -3.99
CA LYS A 151 5.50 7.05 -4.71
C LYS A 151 4.38 7.21 -5.73
N TYR A 152 3.69 8.33 -5.67
CA TYR A 152 2.74 8.72 -6.70
C TYR A 152 3.45 9.39 -7.88
N LEU A 153 3.10 8.99 -9.10
CA LEU A 153 3.61 9.55 -10.35
C LEU A 153 2.52 10.39 -11.03
N PRO A 154 2.57 11.73 -10.95
CA PRO A 154 1.55 12.59 -11.54
C PRO A 154 1.38 12.40 -13.05
N SER A 155 2.47 12.10 -13.78
CA SER A 155 2.44 11.94 -15.25
C SER A 155 1.63 10.74 -15.72
N SER A 156 1.53 9.68 -14.90
CA SER A 156 0.79 8.46 -15.23
C SER A 156 -0.45 8.24 -14.38
N GLY A 157 -0.63 9.02 -13.31
CA GLY A 157 -1.70 8.81 -12.34
C GLY A 157 -1.53 7.54 -11.49
N LEU A 158 -0.34 6.92 -11.52
CA LEU A 158 -0.08 5.64 -10.88
C LEU A 158 0.62 5.81 -9.53
N VAL A 159 0.32 4.92 -8.59
CA VAL A 159 1.13 4.71 -7.38
C VAL A 159 2.10 3.56 -7.65
N ARG A 160 3.40 3.87 -7.65
CA ARG A 160 4.45 2.86 -7.67
C ARG A 160 4.88 2.52 -6.25
N ALA A 161 5.26 1.27 -6.05
CA ALA A 161 5.86 0.78 -4.83
C ALA A 161 7.24 0.22 -5.10
N ARG A 162 8.18 0.51 -4.22
CA ARG A 162 9.47 -0.18 -4.17
C ARG A 162 9.35 -1.41 -3.29
N LEU A 163 9.86 -2.54 -3.77
CA LEU A 163 9.85 -3.80 -3.03
C LEU A 163 11.10 -3.92 -2.14
N VAL A 164 11.01 -4.68 -1.04
CA VAL A 164 12.16 -5.00 -0.18
C VAL A 164 13.34 -5.56 -0.98
N HIS A 165 13.05 -6.38 -1.99
CA HIS A 165 14.05 -7.13 -2.76
C HIS A 165 14.56 -6.34 -3.97
N GLY A 166 14.26 -5.05 -4.04
CA GLY A 166 14.56 -4.20 -5.18
C GLY A 166 13.46 -4.22 -6.25
N GLY A 167 13.56 -3.30 -7.20
CA GLY A 167 12.56 -3.11 -8.25
C GLY A 167 11.35 -2.28 -7.81
N TRP A 168 10.59 -1.85 -8.81
CA TRP A 168 9.41 -1.01 -8.64
C TRP A 168 8.21 -1.64 -9.33
N VAL A 169 7.09 -1.73 -8.62
CA VAL A 169 5.83 -2.28 -9.11
C VAL A 169 4.74 -1.23 -9.04
N THR A 170 3.65 -1.41 -9.79
CA THR A 170 2.49 -0.52 -9.72
C THR A 170 1.45 -1.16 -8.80
N LEU A 171 1.13 -0.52 -7.66
CA LEU A 171 0.16 -1.05 -6.69
C LEU A 171 -1.29 -0.77 -7.11
N VAL A 172 -1.49 0.40 -7.72
CA VAL A 172 -2.81 0.93 -8.03
C VAL A 172 -2.78 1.48 -9.45
N VAL A 173 -3.66 0.95 -10.29
CA VAL A 173 -3.97 1.50 -11.60
C VAL A 173 -5.31 2.21 -11.47
N THR A 174 -5.32 3.53 -11.29
CA THR A 174 -6.58 4.26 -11.24
C THR A 174 -6.54 5.55 -12.04
N TYR A 175 -7.54 5.63 -12.93
CA TYR A 175 -8.00 6.76 -13.73
C TYR A 175 -7.21 7.06 -15.02
N GLN A 176 -7.70 6.53 -16.15
CA GLN A 176 -7.83 7.39 -17.34
C GLN A 176 -8.89 8.43 -16.97
N ALA A 177 -8.47 9.67 -16.73
CA ALA A 177 -9.40 10.77 -16.88
C ALA A 177 -9.97 10.63 -18.30
N ALA A 178 -11.29 10.47 -18.42
CA ALA A 178 -11.96 10.74 -19.67
C ALA A 178 -11.40 12.08 -20.13
N ALA A 179 -10.60 12.06 -21.21
CA ALA A 179 -9.90 13.23 -21.69
C ALA A 179 -10.90 14.36 -21.71
N ALA A 180 -10.65 15.41 -20.93
CA ALA A 180 -11.48 16.60 -20.96
C ALA A 180 -11.54 17.01 -22.42
N GLY A 181 -12.70 16.80 -23.03
CA GLY A 181 -12.91 17.03 -24.45
C GLY A 181 -12.49 18.46 -24.72
N SER A 182 -11.44 18.61 -25.51
CA SER A 182 -11.11 19.85 -26.20
C SER A 182 -12.42 20.42 -26.71
N THR A 183 -12.83 21.57 -26.16
CA THR A 183 -14.00 22.35 -26.58
C THR A 183 -13.75 22.88 -27.99
N SER A 184 -13.84 22.00 -28.97
CA SER A 184 -13.99 22.36 -30.38
C SER A 184 -15.46 22.69 -30.59
N THR A 185 -15.74 24.00 -30.59
CA THR A 185 -17.01 24.62 -30.92
C THR A 185 -17.48 24.21 -32.32
N ARG A 186 -18.12 23.04 -32.46
CA ARG A 186 -18.85 22.70 -33.68
C ARG A 186 -20.28 22.32 -33.33
N ARG A 187 -21.15 23.32 -33.41
CA ARG A 187 -22.61 23.19 -33.45
C ARG A 187 -22.99 22.10 -34.46
N ARG A 188 -23.33 20.91 -33.98
CA ARG A 188 -24.19 19.97 -34.72
C ARG A 188 -25.32 19.57 -33.78
N ARG A 189 -26.53 19.94 -34.17
CA ARG A 189 -27.77 19.40 -33.63
C ARG A 189 -27.80 17.92 -34.02
N SER A 190 -27.65 17.03 -33.05
CA SER A 190 -28.08 15.64 -33.20
C SER A 190 -28.72 15.20 -31.89
N LEU A 191 -30.03 15.00 -31.95
CA LEU A 191 -30.80 14.19 -31.02
C LEU A 191 -30.27 12.76 -31.11
N GLY A 192 -29.46 12.36 -30.14
CA GLY A 192 -28.91 11.01 -30.04
C GLY A 192 -28.29 10.85 -28.67
N GLY A 193 -28.99 10.12 -27.79
CA GLY A 193 -28.62 9.98 -26.38
C GLY A 193 -27.21 9.42 -26.22
N SER A 194 -26.27 10.29 -25.87
CA SER A 194 -24.99 9.87 -25.32
C SER A 194 -25.26 9.32 -23.93
N GLY A 195 -25.49 8.02 -23.84
CA GLY A 195 -25.45 7.28 -22.59
C GLY A 195 -24.07 7.50 -21.97
N GLY A 196 -23.96 8.48 -21.07
CA GLY A 196 -22.73 8.79 -20.38
C GLY A 196 -22.29 7.54 -19.64
N VAL A 197 -21.24 6.89 -20.15
CA VAL A 197 -20.61 5.76 -19.46
C VAL A 197 -20.12 6.32 -18.12
N LYS A 198 -20.81 5.98 -17.03
CA LYS A 198 -20.36 6.34 -15.70
C LYS A 198 -18.95 5.77 -15.54
N PRO A 199 -17.96 6.58 -15.15
CA PRO A 199 -16.62 6.08 -14.86
C PRO A 199 -16.73 4.94 -13.86
N LEU A 200 -16.17 3.78 -14.20
CA LEU A 200 -16.12 2.66 -13.27
C LEU A 200 -15.29 3.08 -12.05
N PRO A 201 -15.70 2.69 -10.83
CA PRO A 201 -14.94 3.01 -9.64
C PRO A 201 -13.52 2.42 -9.75
N PRO A 202 -12.52 3.11 -9.19
CA PRO A 202 -11.16 2.62 -9.12
C PRO A 202 -11.11 1.21 -8.53
N LYS A 203 -10.50 0.27 -9.26
CA LYS A 203 -10.34 -1.11 -8.78
C LYS A 203 -8.96 -1.26 -8.14
N GLU A 204 -8.92 -1.29 -6.82
CA GLU A 204 -7.71 -1.67 -6.08
C GLU A 204 -7.33 -3.12 -6.45
N THR A 205 -6.17 -3.29 -7.08
CA THR A 205 -5.62 -4.59 -7.48
C THR A 205 -4.82 -5.27 -6.38
N ALA A 206 -4.36 -4.49 -5.40
CA ALA A 206 -3.55 -4.93 -4.28
C ALA A 206 -4.13 -4.38 -2.97
N LYS A 207 -4.19 -5.21 -1.93
CA LYS A 207 -4.67 -4.80 -0.59
C LYS A 207 -3.55 -5.01 0.44
N PRO A 208 -3.28 -4.02 1.31
CA PRO A 208 -2.32 -4.20 2.38
C PRO A 208 -2.90 -5.16 3.44
N ILE A 209 -2.05 -6.05 3.94
CA ILE A 209 -2.32 -6.87 5.11
C ILE A 209 -1.87 -6.07 6.33
N LYS A 210 -2.82 -5.76 7.21
CA LYS A 210 -2.63 -4.83 8.33
C LYS A 210 -2.29 -5.57 9.62
N THR A 211 -1.47 -4.97 10.48
CA THR A 211 -1.31 -5.43 11.87
C THR A 211 -2.61 -5.23 12.66
N GLY A 212 -2.76 -5.93 13.79
CA GLY A 212 -3.94 -5.87 14.65
C GLY A 212 -4.38 -7.23 15.17
N THR A 213 -5.63 -7.34 15.61
CA THR A 213 -6.17 -8.58 16.16
C THR A 213 -6.62 -9.52 15.06
N TYR A 214 -6.21 -10.78 15.14
CA TYR A 214 -6.54 -11.85 14.21
C TYR A 214 -7.21 -13.01 14.94
N LEU A 215 -8.21 -13.62 14.30
CA LEU A 215 -8.82 -14.88 14.71
C LEU A 215 -8.11 -16.03 13.99
N THR A 216 -7.55 -16.98 14.73
CA THR A 216 -6.98 -18.21 14.16
C THR A 216 -8.08 -19.09 13.58
N VAL A 217 -7.86 -19.68 12.40
CA VAL A 217 -8.88 -20.50 11.71
C VAL A 217 -8.42 -21.93 11.40
N VAL A 218 -7.18 -22.27 11.73
CA VAL A 218 -6.60 -23.61 11.58
C VAL A 218 -6.21 -24.14 12.96
N ASP A 219 -6.37 -25.45 13.16
CA ASP A 219 -6.02 -26.16 14.40
C ASP A 219 -5.16 -27.40 14.09
N PRO A 220 -3.94 -27.53 14.63
CA PRO A 220 -3.19 -26.49 15.35
C PRO A 220 -2.59 -25.45 14.40
N LEU A 221 -2.54 -24.18 14.83
CA LEU A 221 -1.74 -23.14 14.19
C LEU A 221 -0.36 -23.08 14.86
N VAL A 222 0.67 -23.53 14.13
CA VAL A 222 2.05 -23.58 14.62
C VAL A 222 2.61 -22.18 14.86
N VAL A 223 3.22 -22.00 16.04
CA VAL A 223 4.00 -20.81 16.42
C VAL A 223 5.48 -21.17 16.35
N THR A 224 6.28 -20.36 15.65
CA THR A 224 7.74 -20.55 15.57
C THR A 224 8.49 -19.36 16.18
N VAL A 225 9.75 -19.56 16.57
CA VAL A 225 10.56 -18.51 17.19
C VAL A 225 10.89 -17.37 16.21
N GLY A 226 11.17 -17.69 14.95
CA GLY A 226 11.46 -16.73 13.91
C GLY A 226 10.43 -16.75 12.78
N ALA A 227 10.59 -15.84 11.82
CA ALA A 227 9.60 -15.66 10.76
C ALA A 227 9.54 -16.85 9.79
N GLY A 228 10.67 -17.49 9.50
CA GLY A 228 10.76 -18.69 8.66
C GLY A 228 10.22 -19.95 9.34
N LEU A 229 9.72 -20.89 8.54
CA LEU A 229 9.15 -22.17 9.02
C LEU A 229 10.21 -23.14 9.55
N GLU A 230 11.44 -23.01 9.09
CA GLU A 230 12.61 -23.78 9.54
C GLU A 230 13.04 -23.44 10.97
N THR A 231 12.52 -22.34 11.51
CA THR A 231 12.85 -21.92 12.88
C THR A 231 12.15 -22.81 13.91
N LYS A 232 12.77 -22.94 15.09
CA LYS A 232 12.28 -23.80 16.18
C LYS A 232 10.79 -23.56 16.46
N LYS A 233 10.01 -24.63 16.52
CA LYS A 233 8.62 -24.62 17.01
C LYS A 233 8.59 -24.15 18.46
N MET A 234 7.84 -23.08 18.71
CA MET A 234 7.62 -22.50 20.05
C MET A 234 6.38 -23.09 20.71
N GLY A 235 5.35 -23.43 19.92
CA GLY A 235 4.10 -24.00 20.41
C GLY A 235 3.04 -24.06 19.33
N ASP A 236 1.79 -24.21 19.75
CA ASP A 236 0.61 -24.24 18.89
C ASP A 236 -0.50 -23.35 19.46
N VAL A 237 -1.30 -22.77 18.59
CA VAL A 237 -2.52 -22.03 18.95
C VAL A 237 -3.72 -22.73 18.31
N LYS A 238 -4.75 -23.05 19.11
CA LYS A 238 -5.99 -23.65 18.60
C LYS A 238 -6.74 -22.69 17.68
N ALA A 239 -7.58 -23.22 16.79
CA ALA A 239 -8.53 -22.39 16.05
C ALA A 239 -9.49 -21.64 16.99
N GLY A 240 -10.02 -20.49 16.53
CA GLY A 240 -10.95 -19.66 17.28
C GLY A 240 -10.31 -18.77 18.34
N ARG A 241 -8.98 -18.69 18.39
CA ARG A 241 -8.26 -17.82 19.34
C ARG A 241 -7.96 -16.46 18.72
N LEU A 242 -8.12 -15.41 19.51
CA LEU A 242 -7.67 -14.08 19.15
C LEU A 242 -6.19 -13.93 19.48
N VAL A 243 -5.42 -13.43 18.51
CA VAL A 243 -4.00 -13.13 18.63
C VAL A 243 -3.75 -11.73 18.11
N GLU A 244 -2.94 -10.95 18.82
CA GLU A 244 -2.55 -9.62 18.39
C GLU A 244 -1.26 -9.71 17.57
N VAL A 245 -1.36 -9.36 16.29
CA VAL A 245 -0.26 -9.34 15.33
C VAL A 245 0.35 -7.95 15.29
N VAL A 246 1.63 -7.83 15.64
CA VAL A 246 2.35 -6.55 15.75
C VAL A 246 3.32 -6.29 14.60
N GLU A 247 3.69 -7.33 13.84
CA GLU A 247 4.59 -7.24 12.70
C GLU A 247 4.13 -8.24 11.63
N ILE A 248 4.26 -7.87 10.36
CA ILE A 248 3.88 -8.73 9.22
C ILE A 248 5.04 -8.75 8.23
N ARG A 249 5.42 -9.94 7.77
CA ARG A 249 6.44 -10.15 6.75
C ARG A 249 5.98 -11.15 5.70
N TYR A 250 6.49 -10.98 4.48
CA TYR A 250 6.36 -12.01 3.45
C TYR A 250 7.66 -12.81 3.39
N ILE A 251 7.57 -14.12 3.58
CA ILE A 251 8.71 -15.02 3.50
C ILE A 251 8.67 -15.68 2.13
N TRP A 252 9.54 -15.20 1.25
CA TRP A 252 9.56 -15.65 -0.15
C TRP A 252 9.90 -17.14 -0.26
N GLY A 253 10.91 -17.62 0.47
CA GLY A 253 11.32 -19.02 0.45
C GLY A 253 10.18 -20.00 0.77
N ASP A 254 9.27 -19.59 1.65
CA ASP A 254 8.12 -20.41 2.08
C ASP A 254 6.81 -20.07 1.35
N ASP A 255 6.80 -18.98 0.57
CA ASP A 255 5.60 -18.37 -0.01
C ASP A 255 4.49 -18.10 1.04
N ARG A 256 4.84 -17.50 2.18
CA ARG A 256 3.89 -17.25 3.28
C ARG A 256 3.90 -15.82 3.78
N VAL A 257 2.72 -15.35 4.17
CA VAL A 257 2.57 -14.15 4.99
C VAL A 257 2.59 -14.56 6.45
N ARG A 258 3.56 -14.04 7.19
CA ARG A 258 3.81 -14.37 8.59
C ARG A 258 3.51 -13.16 9.45
N GLY A 259 2.89 -13.40 10.59
CA GLY A 259 2.56 -12.39 11.59
C GLY A 259 3.28 -12.67 12.89
N ARG A 260 4.01 -11.68 13.44
CA ARG A 260 4.58 -11.76 14.78
C ARG A 260 3.50 -11.44 15.80
N VAL A 261 3.35 -12.31 16.80
CA VAL A 261 2.35 -12.11 17.87
C VAL A 261 2.95 -11.25 18.98
N SER A 262 2.15 -10.41 19.64
CA SER A 262 2.62 -9.53 20.73
C SER A 262 3.25 -10.30 21.90
N GLY A 263 2.75 -11.50 22.19
CA GLY A 263 3.33 -12.43 23.18
C GLY A 263 4.61 -13.16 22.73
N GLY A 264 5.13 -12.84 21.53
CA GLY A 264 6.28 -13.50 20.93
C GLY A 264 5.90 -14.59 19.92
N GLY A 265 6.90 -15.00 19.15
CA GLY A 265 6.75 -15.99 18.09
C GLY A 265 6.03 -15.47 16.84
N TRP A 266 5.98 -16.33 15.83
CA TRP A 266 5.44 -16.04 14.51
C TRP A 266 4.42 -17.11 14.10
N ILE A 267 3.33 -16.66 13.49
CA ILE A 267 2.26 -17.50 12.95
C ILE A 267 2.05 -17.24 11.46
N THR A 268 1.47 -18.21 10.76
CA THR A 268 1.04 -18.03 9.38
C THR A 268 -0.29 -17.27 9.39
N LEU A 269 -0.36 -16.16 8.66
CA LEU A 269 -1.62 -15.47 8.39
C LEU A 269 -2.25 -15.99 7.11
N VAL A 270 -1.43 -16.11 6.06
CA VAL A 270 -1.83 -16.63 4.75
C VAL A 270 -0.74 -17.54 4.23
N ASN A 271 -1.13 -18.73 3.76
CA ASN A 271 -0.23 -19.61 3.03
C ASN A 271 -0.46 -19.40 1.53
N GLY A 272 0.60 -19.03 0.81
CA GLY A 272 0.54 -18.77 -0.63
C GLY A 272 0.40 -20.02 -1.48
N GLU A 273 0.87 -21.16 -0.98
CA GLU A 273 0.79 -22.45 -1.66
C GLU A 273 -0.66 -22.96 -1.75
N ASP A 274 -1.33 -23.11 -0.60
CA ASP A 274 -2.71 -23.59 -0.52
C ASP A 274 -3.76 -22.48 -0.67
N ARG A 275 -3.31 -21.21 -0.64
CA ARG A 275 -4.13 -19.99 -0.75
C ARG A 275 -5.17 -19.84 0.37
N LYS A 276 -4.96 -20.49 1.51
CA LYS A 276 -5.86 -20.41 2.66
C LYS A 276 -5.36 -19.36 3.65
N ASN A 277 -6.33 -18.69 4.27
CA ASN A 277 -6.05 -17.89 5.46
C ASN A 277 -5.94 -18.85 6.65
N TYR A 278 -4.86 -18.72 7.41
CA TYR A 278 -4.61 -19.46 8.65
C TYR A 278 -5.02 -18.62 9.87
N ALA A 279 -5.05 -17.30 9.70
CA ALA A 279 -5.70 -16.37 10.60
C ALA A 279 -6.38 -15.24 9.80
N LYS A 280 -7.52 -14.74 10.28
CA LYS A 280 -8.26 -13.64 9.64
C LYS A 280 -8.31 -12.44 10.57
N MET A 281 -8.16 -11.23 10.03
CA MET A 281 -8.30 -10.02 10.82
C MET A 281 -9.70 -9.96 11.45
N PHE A 282 -9.75 -9.78 12.76
CA PHE A 282 -10.98 -9.70 13.55
C PHE A 282 -11.46 -8.25 13.63
N GLY A 283 -12.79 -8.03 13.59
CA GLY A 283 -13.38 -6.70 13.76
C GLY A 283 -13.34 -5.78 12.53
N LYS A 284 -13.50 -6.34 11.33
CA LYS A 284 -13.73 -5.58 10.09
C LYS A 284 -15.11 -5.84 9.52
#